data_AF-A0A835UJB0-F1
#
_entry.id   AF-A0A835UJB0-F1
#
_cell.length_a   1.000
_cell.length_b   1.000
_cell.length_c   1.000
_cell.angle_alpha   90.00
_cell.angle_beta   90.00
_cell.angle_gamma   90.00
#
_symmetry.space_group_name_H-M   'P 1'
#
loop_
_entity.id
_entity.type
_entity.pdbx_description
1 polymer ?
#
loop_
_entity_poly.entity_id
_entity_poly.type
_entity_poly.pdbx_seq_one_letter_code
_entity_poly.pdbx_strand_id
1 'polypeptide(L)'
;MCTRVDARGVLLYDGGYTEVECHPGWQQGKLWELCRSKGVHLSAHSPLGSRGTKSVRILAHPILVEISKALGRSPAQVALCWGVQLGHSVLPKSVREARIKENIDTRLCTGSILVHPESVYKSLEELWDGKI
;
A
#
# COMPACT_ATOMS: atom_id res chain seq x y z
N MET A 1 3.40 -19.71 14.10
CA MET A 1 3.62 -19.86 15.56
C MET A 1 3.76 -18.45 16.12
N CYS A 2 2.80 -17.98 16.92
CA CYS A 2 2.85 -16.67 17.59
C CYS A 2 3.79 -16.79 18.79
N THR A 3 4.78 -15.91 18.94
CA THR A 3 5.82 -16.07 19.95
C THR A 3 5.71 -15.09 21.12
N ARG A 4 4.99 -13.96 20.99
CA ARG A 4 4.75 -13.03 22.11
C ARG A 4 3.48 -12.20 21.94
N VAL A 5 2.84 -11.86 23.07
CA VAL A 5 1.77 -10.87 23.18
C VAL A 5 2.36 -9.67 23.92
N ASP A 6 2.28 -8.47 23.36
CA ASP A 6 2.76 -7.27 24.07
C ASP A 6 1.80 -6.85 25.20
N ALA A 7 2.22 -5.90 26.04
CA ALA A 7 1.41 -5.40 27.16
C ALA A 7 0.06 -4.77 26.75
N ARG A 8 -0.20 -4.63 25.44
CA ARG A 8 -1.46 -4.12 24.85
C ARG A 8 -2.27 -5.23 24.18
N GLY A 9 -1.90 -6.50 24.35
CA GLY A 9 -2.63 -7.63 23.80
C GLY A 9 -2.37 -7.90 22.32
N VAL A 10 -1.35 -7.27 21.72
CA VAL A 10 -1.09 -7.45 20.28
C VAL A 10 -0.15 -8.63 20.05
N LEU A 11 -0.59 -9.56 19.21
CA LEU A 11 0.20 -10.71 18.74
C LEU A 11 1.39 -10.19 17.93
N LEU A 12 2.59 -10.42 18.45
CA LEU A 12 3.84 -10.18 17.76
C LEU A 12 4.44 -11.50 17.31
N TYR A 13 4.76 -11.55 16.03
CA TYR A 13 5.61 -12.58 15.46
C TYR A 13 7.07 -12.14 15.70
N ASP A 14 7.93 -13.02 16.22
CA ASP A 14 9.41 -12.80 16.23
C ASP A 14 10.00 -12.72 14.81
N GLY A 15 9.19 -12.89 13.78
CA GLY A 15 9.58 -12.62 12.40
C GLY A 15 9.82 -11.13 12.23
N GLY A 16 10.96 -10.76 11.64
CA GLY A 16 11.27 -9.38 11.26
C GLY A 16 10.31 -8.77 10.23
N TYR A 17 9.23 -9.47 9.86
CA TYR A 17 8.13 -8.95 9.05
C TYR A 17 6.77 -9.55 9.43
N THR A 18 5.70 -8.85 9.08
CA THR A 18 4.32 -9.32 9.07
C THR A 18 3.73 -9.16 7.68
N GLU A 19 2.99 -10.15 7.20
CA GLU A 19 2.28 -10.08 5.92
C GLU A 19 0.78 -9.93 6.17
N VAL A 20 0.16 -8.89 5.60
CA VAL A 20 -1.26 -8.58 5.76
C VAL A 20 -1.87 -8.01 4.49
N GLU A 21 -3.20 -8.06 4.38
CA GLU A 21 -3.92 -7.36 3.32
C GLU A 21 -3.70 -5.86 3.50
N CYS A 22 -3.13 -5.20 2.50
CA CYS A 22 -2.90 -3.77 2.54
C CYS A 22 -2.91 -3.20 1.11
N HIS A 23 -3.75 -2.19 0.90
CA HIS A 23 -3.92 -1.47 -0.36
C HIS A 23 -4.62 -0.12 -0.09
N PRO A 24 -4.76 0.82 -1.05
CA PRO A 24 -5.33 2.14 -0.77
C PRO A 24 -6.76 2.11 -0.17
N GLY A 25 -7.55 1.07 -0.48
CA GLY A 25 -8.87 0.84 0.13
C GLY A 25 -8.87 0.15 1.51
N TRP A 26 -7.73 -0.32 2.02
CA TRP A 26 -7.57 -0.99 3.32
C TRP A 26 -6.13 -0.80 3.80
N GLN A 27 -5.87 0.34 4.45
CA GLN A 27 -4.52 0.88 4.58
C GLN A 27 -3.73 0.36 5.79
N GLN A 28 -4.39 -0.27 6.75
CA GLN A 28 -3.77 -0.84 7.95
C GLN A 28 -3.05 0.18 8.86
N GLY A 29 -3.46 1.46 8.89
CA GLY A 29 -2.72 2.54 9.57
C GLY A 29 -2.29 2.24 11.03
N LYS A 30 -3.18 1.71 11.87
CA LYS A 30 -2.84 1.32 13.26
C LYS A 30 -1.80 0.21 13.34
N LEU A 31 -1.89 -0.78 12.46
CA LEU A 31 -0.95 -1.89 12.40
C LEU A 31 0.41 -1.42 11.85
N TRP A 32 0.39 -0.56 10.83
CA TRP A 32 1.59 0.04 10.28
C TRP A 32 2.40 0.80 11.34
N GLU A 33 1.75 1.66 12.13
CA GLU A 33 2.41 2.37 13.23
C GLU A 33 3.00 1.43 14.27
N LEU A 34 2.28 0.36 14.61
CA LEU A 34 2.75 -0.64 15.54
C LEU A 34 4.00 -1.36 15.00
N CYS A 35 3.95 -1.81 13.75
CA CYS A 35 5.06 -2.46 13.07
C CYS A 35 6.29 -1.56 13.05
N ARG A 36 6.12 -0.28 12.66
CA ARG A 36 7.17 0.74 12.65
C ARG A 36 7.77 0.95 14.05
N SER A 37 6.94 1.06 15.08
CA SER A 37 7.40 1.24 16.48
C SER A 37 8.19 0.05 17.02
N LYS A 38 8.05 -1.13 16.41
CA LYS A 38 8.67 -2.40 16.84
C LYS A 38 9.78 -2.88 15.91
N GLY A 39 10.09 -2.13 14.85
CA GLY A 39 11.07 -2.56 13.84
C GLY A 39 10.63 -3.80 13.05
N VAL A 40 9.32 -4.05 12.96
CA VAL A 40 8.75 -5.15 12.16
C VAL A 40 8.40 -4.60 10.78
N HIS A 41 8.88 -5.24 9.72
CA HIS A 41 8.54 -4.87 8.35
C HIS A 41 7.10 -5.25 7.99
N LEU A 42 6.37 -4.39 7.28
CA LEU A 42 5.04 -4.75 6.76
C LEU A 42 5.13 -5.15 5.29
N SER A 43 4.65 -6.35 4.97
CA SER A 43 4.51 -6.85 3.60
C SER A 43 3.03 -6.90 3.21
N ALA A 44 2.66 -6.20 2.14
CA ALA A 44 1.29 -6.06 1.66
C ALA A 44 0.94 -7.17 0.66
N HIS A 45 0.09 -8.12 1.09
CA HIS A 45 -0.57 -9.04 0.17
C HIS A 45 -1.86 -8.41 -0.40
N SER A 46 -2.33 -8.94 -1.54
CA SER A 46 -3.47 -8.38 -2.28
C SER A 46 -3.39 -6.87 -2.54
N PRO A 47 -2.23 -6.29 -2.94
CA PRO A 47 -2.07 -4.84 -3.03
C PRO A 47 -2.93 -4.16 -4.12
N LEU A 48 -3.52 -4.96 -5.02
CA LEU A 48 -4.45 -4.52 -6.05
C LEU A 48 -5.90 -4.92 -5.74
N GLY A 49 -6.18 -5.27 -4.48
CA GLY A 49 -7.43 -5.87 -4.02
C GLY A 49 -7.57 -7.34 -4.42
N SER A 50 -8.56 -8.03 -3.85
CA SER A 50 -8.90 -9.40 -4.22
C SER A 50 -10.10 -9.44 -5.17
N ARG A 51 -10.00 -10.21 -6.25
CA ARG A 51 -11.11 -10.43 -7.20
C ARG A 51 -12.28 -11.20 -6.57
N GLY A 52 -12.05 -11.87 -5.43
CA GLY A 52 -13.05 -12.71 -4.75
C GLY A 52 -13.82 -12.01 -3.64
N THR A 53 -13.36 -10.84 -3.16
CA THR A 53 -14.07 -10.05 -2.16
C THR A 53 -14.96 -9.05 -2.88
N LYS A 54 -16.26 -9.00 -2.53
CA LYS A 54 -17.22 -7.99 -3.04
C LYS A 54 -16.80 -6.55 -2.70
N SER A 55 -15.78 -6.41 -1.86
CA SER A 55 -15.20 -5.19 -1.35
C SER A 55 -14.26 -4.57 -2.38
N VAL A 56 -14.70 -3.45 -2.96
CA VAL A 56 -13.90 -2.41 -3.60
C VAL A 56 -13.08 -2.84 -4.83
N ARG A 57 -13.55 -2.45 -6.01
CA ARG A 57 -12.71 -2.39 -7.23
C ARG A 57 -11.71 -1.24 -7.10
N ILE A 58 -10.68 -1.42 -6.29
CA ILE A 58 -9.62 -0.43 -6.01
C ILE A 58 -9.07 0.19 -7.30
N LEU A 59 -8.80 -0.63 -8.33
CA LEU A 59 -8.27 -0.14 -9.61
C LEU A 59 -9.24 0.77 -10.40
N ALA A 60 -10.53 0.75 -10.05
CA ALA A 60 -11.54 1.61 -10.64
C ALA A 60 -11.93 2.78 -9.71
N HIS A 61 -11.23 2.95 -8.58
CA HIS A 61 -11.49 4.06 -7.67
C HIS A 61 -11.20 5.39 -8.38
N PRO A 62 -12.13 6.38 -8.38
CA PRO A 62 -11.98 7.61 -9.15
C PRO A 62 -10.65 8.34 -8.92
N ILE A 63 -10.24 8.46 -7.66
CA ILE A 63 -8.97 9.10 -7.27
C ILE A 63 -7.76 8.36 -7.87
N LEU A 64 -7.75 7.04 -7.80
CA LEU A 64 -6.65 6.23 -8.31
C LEU A 64 -6.55 6.37 -9.84
N VAL A 65 -7.70 6.45 -10.52
CA VAL A 65 -7.80 6.68 -11.96
C VAL A 65 -7.34 8.09 -12.33
N GLU A 66 -7.71 9.10 -11.56
CA GLU A 66 -7.29 10.49 -11.78
C GLU A 66 -5.77 10.64 -11.67
N ILE A 67 -5.17 10.14 -10.59
CA ILE A 67 -3.71 10.11 -10.41
C ILE A 67 -3.05 9.32 -11.54
N SER A 68 -3.63 8.19 -11.94
CA SER A 68 -3.09 7.38 -13.04
C SER A 68 -3.01 8.17 -14.36
N LYS A 69 -4.03 9.00 -14.65
CA LYS A 69 -4.05 9.88 -15.83
C LYS A 69 -3.01 10.99 -15.73
N ALA A 70 -2.95 11.67 -14.58
CA ALA A 70 -1.99 12.74 -14.35
C ALA A 70 -0.53 12.27 -14.49
N LEU A 71 -0.25 11.03 -14.09
CA LEU A 71 1.09 10.44 -14.14
C LEU A 71 1.39 9.69 -15.44
N GLY A 72 0.40 9.46 -16.31
CA GLY A 72 0.55 8.60 -17.48
C GLY A 72 0.89 7.15 -17.11
N ARG A 73 0.34 6.64 -16.00
CA ARG A 73 0.58 5.29 -15.46
C ARG A 73 -0.71 4.51 -15.31
N SER A 74 -0.62 3.20 -15.12
CA SER A 74 -1.80 2.41 -14.84
C SER A 74 -2.25 2.60 -13.39
N PRO A 75 -3.55 2.43 -13.08
CA PRO A 75 -4.03 2.44 -11.69
C PRO A 75 -3.32 1.39 -10.81
N ALA A 76 -2.91 0.25 -11.39
CA ALA A 76 -2.16 -0.76 -10.66
C ALA A 76 -0.78 -0.25 -10.25
N GLN A 77 -0.06 0.43 -11.14
CA GLN A 77 1.23 1.05 -10.82
C GLN A 77 1.09 2.10 -9.72
N VAL A 78 0.04 2.92 -9.75
CA VAL A 78 -0.25 3.92 -8.71
C VAL A 78 -0.46 3.25 -7.35
N ALA A 79 -1.30 2.20 -7.28
CA ALA A 79 -1.55 1.48 -6.03
C ALA A 79 -0.30 0.80 -5.46
N LEU A 80 0.54 0.23 -6.31
CA LEU A 80 1.81 -0.37 -5.89
C LEU A 80 2.81 0.67 -5.41
N CYS A 81 2.91 1.79 -6.14
CA CYS A 81 3.76 2.92 -5.77
C CYS A 81 3.38 3.46 -4.39
N TRP A 82 2.08 3.61 -4.10
CA TRP A 82 1.59 4.01 -2.79
C TRP A 82 2.09 3.11 -1.65
N GLY A 83 2.01 1.78 -1.81
CA GLY A 83 2.51 0.85 -0.78
C GLY A 83 4.03 0.92 -0.60
N VAL A 84 4.78 1.04 -1.70
CA VAL A 84 6.25 1.16 -1.65
C VAL A 84 6.67 2.47 -0.99
N GLN A 85 5.99 3.59 -1.28
CA GLN A 85 6.29 4.89 -0.67
C GLN A 85 5.99 4.94 0.83
N LEU A 86 5.03 4.14 1.29
CA LEU A 86 4.79 3.89 2.71
C LEU A 86 5.93 3.13 3.40
N GLY A 87 6.84 2.51 2.64
CA GLY A 87 7.87 1.63 3.18
C GLY A 87 7.43 0.17 3.31
N HIS A 88 6.31 -0.22 2.67
CA HIS A 88 5.85 -1.61 2.66
C HIS A 88 6.53 -2.37 1.50
N SER A 89 6.74 -3.68 1.66
CA SER A 89 6.84 -4.56 0.48
C SER A 89 5.46 -4.74 -0.12
N VAL A 90 5.35 -4.86 -1.46
CA VAL A 90 4.06 -5.13 -2.13
C VAL A 90 4.15 -6.43 -2.94
N LEU A 91 3.13 -7.29 -2.84
CA LEU A 91 3.11 -8.62 -3.45
C LEU A 91 2.01 -8.75 -4.53
N PRO A 92 2.12 -8.06 -5.68
CA PRO A 92 1.11 -8.15 -6.74
C PRO A 92 1.18 -9.48 -7.48
N LYS A 93 0.13 -10.29 -7.37
CA LYS A 93 0.01 -11.55 -8.11
C LYS A 93 -0.49 -11.33 -9.55
N SER A 94 0.21 -11.91 -10.52
CA SER A 94 -0.26 -12.02 -11.91
C SER A 94 0.30 -13.29 -12.56
N VAL A 95 -0.46 -13.87 -13.50
CA VAL A 95 0.01 -14.93 -14.40
C VAL A 95 0.19 -14.42 -15.84
N ARG A 96 -0.17 -13.15 -16.09
CA ARG A 96 -0.02 -12.50 -17.38
C ARG A 96 1.30 -11.75 -17.43
N GLU A 97 2.18 -12.13 -18.35
CA GLU A 97 3.51 -11.52 -18.52
C GLU A 97 3.46 -9.99 -18.67
N ALA A 98 2.56 -9.46 -19.50
CA ALA A 98 2.40 -8.01 -19.67
C ALA A 98 2.12 -7.28 -18.34
N ARG A 99 1.31 -7.88 -17.46
CA ARG A 99 1.01 -7.31 -16.13
C ARG A 99 2.17 -7.49 -15.16
N ILE A 100 2.92 -8.58 -15.25
CA ILE A 100 4.12 -8.78 -14.43
C ILE A 100 5.15 -7.69 -14.77
N LYS A 101 5.38 -7.45 -16.06
CA LYS A 101 6.24 -6.37 -16.56
C LYS A 101 5.76 -5.00 -16.08
N GLU A 102 4.46 -4.71 -16.22
CA GLU A 102 3.84 -3.46 -15.75
C GLU A 102 4.00 -3.26 -14.22
N ASN A 103 3.77 -4.31 -13.43
CA ASN A 103 3.86 -4.26 -11.97
C ASN A 103 5.29 -4.07 -11.45
N ILE A 104 6.31 -4.50 -12.21
CA ILE A 104 7.74 -4.29 -11.89
C ILE A 104 8.21 -2.90 -12.33
N ASP A 105 7.59 -2.31 -13.36
CA ASP A 105 7.90 -0.96 -13.84
C ASP A 105 7.33 0.14 -12.93
N THR A 106 7.55 0.01 -11.62
CA THR A 106 7.23 1.01 -10.60
C THR A 106 8.38 2.01 -10.41
N ARG A 107 9.22 2.21 -11.43
CA ARG A 107 10.47 3.00 -11.41
C ARG A 107 10.30 4.50 -11.04
N LEU A 108 9.11 4.94 -10.68
CA LEU A 108 8.79 6.30 -10.24
C LEU A 108 8.50 6.41 -8.73
N CYS A 109 8.82 5.43 -7.89
CA CYS A 109 8.52 5.49 -6.46
C CYS A 109 9.26 6.57 -5.64
N THR A 110 9.97 7.53 -6.25
CA THR A 110 10.73 8.55 -5.52
C THR A 110 9.92 9.85 -5.30
N GLY A 111 9.52 10.07 -4.03
CA GLY A 111 9.73 11.34 -3.34
C GLY A 111 8.69 12.47 -3.40
N SER A 112 7.70 12.50 -4.30
CA SER A 112 6.71 13.60 -4.32
C SER A 112 5.40 13.31 -5.08
N ILE A 113 5.26 12.11 -5.65
CA ILE A 113 4.29 11.80 -6.71
C ILE A 113 2.83 11.66 -6.25
N LEU A 114 2.57 11.51 -4.95
CA LEU A 114 1.21 11.35 -4.42
C LEU A 114 0.58 12.61 -3.83
N VAL A 115 1.30 13.74 -3.88
CA VAL A 115 0.79 15.03 -3.43
C VAL A 115 0.54 15.92 -4.64
N HIS A 116 -0.73 16.24 -4.87
CA HIS A 116 -1.17 17.06 -6.00
C HIS A 116 -2.20 18.10 -5.52
N PRO A 117 -2.15 19.36 -5.97
CA PRO A 117 -3.04 20.42 -5.47
C PRO A 117 -4.54 20.16 -5.69
N GLU A 118 -4.88 19.40 -6.73
CA GLU A 118 -6.27 19.02 -7.06
C GLU A 118 -6.66 17.61 -6.57
N SER A 119 -5.74 16.89 -5.91
CA SER A 119 -6.02 15.58 -5.31
C SER A 119 -6.83 15.73 -4.03
N VAL A 120 -7.53 14.66 -3.64
CA VAL A 120 -8.17 14.52 -2.31
C VAL A 120 -7.16 14.65 -1.17
N TYR A 121 -5.90 14.32 -1.44
CA TYR A 121 -4.77 14.59 -0.58
C TYR A 121 -3.92 15.69 -1.21
N LYS A 122 -4.12 16.91 -0.70
CA LYS A 122 -3.51 18.16 -1.18
C LYS A 122 -2.13 18.39 -0.59
N SER A 123 -1.76 17.63 0.44
CA SER A 123 -0.45 17.66 1.07
C SER A 123 0.02 16.25 1.50
N LEU A 124 1.30 16.11 1.85
CA LEU A 124 1.84 14.87 2.42
C LEU A 124 1.15 14.58 3.75
N GLU A 125 0.82 15.61 4.54
CA GLU A 125 0.07 15.43 5.79
C GLU A 125 -1.31 14.84 5.53
N GLU A 126 -2.06 15.31 4.54
CA GLU A 126 -3.38 14.75 4.22
C GLU A 126 -3.27 13.30 3.72
N LEU A 127 -2.25 13.00 2.93
CA LEU A 127 -1.99 11.64 2.46
C LEU A 127 -1.68 10.67 3.63
N TRP A 128 -1.09 11.19 4.71
CA TRP A 128 -0.63 10.41 5.87
C TRP A 128 -1.45 10.65 7.15
N ASP A 129 -2.68 11.17 7.07
CA ASP A 129 -3.52 11.50 8.23
C ASP A 129 -2.79 12.34 9.31
N GLY A 130 -1.93 13.26 8.90
CA GLY A 130 -1.15 14.14 9.77
C GLY A 130 0.05 13.47 10.47
N LYS A 131 0.42 12.24 10.07
CA LYS A 131 1.55 11.49 10.65
C LYS A 131 2.78 11.56 9.77
N ILE A 132 3.39 12.74 9.71
CA ILE A 132 4.78 12.90 9.28
C ILE A 132 5.72 12.42 10.38
#